data_AF-A0A3Q2D8W2-F1
#
_entry.id   AF-A0A3Q2D8W2-F1
#
_cell.length_a   1.000
_cell.length_b   1.000
_cell.length_c   1.000
_cell.angle_alpha   90.00
_cell.angle_beta   90.00
_cell.angle_gamma   90.00
#
_symmetry.space_group_name_H-M   'P 1'
#
loop_
_entity.id
_entity.type
_entity.pdbx_description
1 polymer ?
#
loop_
_entity_poly.entity_id
_entity_poly.type
_entity_poly.pdbx_seq_one_letter_code
_entity_poly.pdbx_strand_id
1 'polypeptide(L)'
;MHFYLFIYFYVYPHFSSDLLEYGDDEEDLHDTTVNQMLVPRTHQEDATLILNNLLREYDKTLRPDIGEKPTLIDVGIYVNSIGPVSSIDMHHQT
;
A
#
# COMPACT_ATOMS: atom_id res chain seq x y z
N MET A 1 19.59 -41.89 -6.39
CA MET A 1 20.16 -40.98 -7.40
C MET A 1 19.10 -40.07 -8.04
N HIS A 2 18.00 -40.60 -8.58
CA HIS A 2 16.95 -39.76 -9.21
C HIS A 2 16.19 -38.80 -8.26
N PHE A 3 15.99 -39.18 -6.99
CA PHE A 3 15.28 -38.33 -6.02
C PHE A 3 16.04 -37.04 -5.67
N TYR A 4 17.37 -37.11 -5.53
CA TYR A 4 18.22 -35.94 -5.30
C TYR A 4 18.23 -34.97 -6.48
N LEU A 5 18.15 -35.51 -7.70
CA LEU A 5 18.11 -34.73 -8.94
C LEU A 5 16.79 -33.95 -9.06
N PHE A 6 15.70 -34.53 -8.57
CA PHE A 6 14.38 -33.88 -8.51
C PHE A 6 14.35 -32.72 -7.51
N ILE A 7 14.95 -32.89 -6.32
CA ILE A 7 15.10 -31.82 -5.32
C ILE A 7 15.92 -30.66 -5.92
N TYR A 8 17.03 -30.96 -6.61
CA TYR A 8 17.89 -29.94 -7.24
C TYR A 8 17.16 -29.15 -8.34
N PHE A 9 16.35 -29.80 -9.19
CA PHE A 9 15.63 -29.09 -10.25
C PHE A 9 14.39 -28.32 -9.78
N TYR A 10 13.72 -28.78 -8.70
CA TYR A 10 12.43 -28.22 -8.29
C TYR A 10 12.52 -27.24 -7.11
N VAL A 11 13.52 -27.42 -6.22
CA VAL A 11 13.66 -26.60 -5.00
C VAL A 11 14.73 -25.51 -5.15
N TYR A 12 15.78 -25.75 -5.94
CA TYR A 12 16.88 -24.80 -6.12
C TYR A 12 16.51 -23.51 -6.88
N PRO A 13 15.72 -23.51 -7.96
CA PRO A 13 15.37 -22.26 -8.64
C PRO A 13 14.34 -21.40 -7.86
N HIS A 14 13.71 -21.95 -6.81
CA HIS A 14 12.75 -21.22 -5.98
C HIS A 14 13.41 -20.50 -4.78
N PHE A 15 14.67 -20.79 -4.48
CA PHE A 15 15.37 -20.26 -3.29
C PHE A 15 16.41 -19.16 -3.60
N SER A 16 16.56 -18.76 -4.86
CA SER A 16 17.58 -17.77 -5.26
C SER A 16 17.00 -16.68 -6.16
N SER A 17 15.94 -16.04 -5.69
CA SER A 17 15.39 -14.81 -6.27
C SER A 17 15.15 -13.83 -5.13
N ASP A 18 16.22 -13.20 -4.63
CA ASP A 18 16.18 -11.97 -3.80
C ASP A 18 17.60 -11.56 -3.41
N LEU A 19 18.46 -11.30 -4.40
CA LEU A 19 19.73 -10.59 -4.18
C LEU A 19 19.68 -9.27 -4.95
N LEU A 20 19.50 -8.20 -4.19
CA LEU A 20 19.50 -6.80 -4.61
C LEU A 20 20.79 -6.46 -5.37
N GLU A 21 20.67 -6.18 -6.67
CA GLU A 21 21.68 -5.44 -7.42
C GLU A 21 21.31 -3.95 -7.32
N TYR A 22 21.90 -3.28 -6.33
CA TYR A 22 21.92 -1.82 -6.25
C TYR A 22 22.87 -1.34 -7.34
N GLY A 23 22.31 -1.06 -8.52
CA GLY A 23 22.99 -0.36 -9.60
C GLY A 23 23.12 1.11 -9.23
N ASP A 24 24.36 1.55 -9.09
CA ASP A 24 24.81 2.92 -8.94
C ASP A 24 24.89 3.53 -10.36
N ASP A 25 23.84 4.21 -10.80
CA ASP A 25 23.81 4.98 -12.06
C ASP A 25 23.45 6.45 -11.80
N GLU A 26 24.34 7.10 -11.04
CA GLU A 26 24.53 8.55 -11.12
C GLU A 26 25.10 8.90 -12.52
N GLU A 27 24.66 10.03 -13.09
CA GLU A 27 25.07 10.63 -14.38
C GLU A 27 24.21 10.28 -15.61
N ASP A 28 23.13 11.05 -15.82
CA ASP A 28 23.12 12.00 -16.95
C ASP A 28 21.90 12.95 -16.90
N LEU A 29 22.19 14.17 -16.44
CA LEU A 29 21.34 15.35 -16.55
C LEU A 29 21.28 15.78 -18.03
N HIS A 30 20.51 15.09 -18.87
CA HIS A 30 20.21 15.57 -20.22
C HIS A 30 18.93 16.41 -20.20
N ASP A 31 19.12 17.71 -20.04
CA ASP A 31 18.15 18.76 -20.32
C ASP A 31 17.74 18.70 -21.81
N THR A 32 16.70 17.90 -22.08
CA THR A 32 15.88 18.11 -23.27
C THR A 32 14.53 18.53 -22.75
N THR A 33 14.21 19.82 -22.91
CA THR A 33 12.87 20.36 -22.74
C THR A 33 11.96 19.75 -23.81
N VAL A 34 11.63 18.47 -23.68
CA VAL A 34 10.50 17.91 -24.40
C VAL A 34 9.33 18.59 -23.74
N ASN A 35 8.75 19.56 -24.44
CA ASN A 35 7.38 19.96 -24.19
C ASN A 35 6.55 18.67 -24.32
N GLN A 36 6.44 17.93 -23.22
CA GLN A 36 5.38 16.99 -22.97
C GLN A 36 4.15 17.88 -22.85
N MET A 37 3.69 18.33 -24.02
CA MET A 37 2.30 18.67 -24.24
C MET A 37 1.53 17.61 -23.47
N LEU A 38 0.77 18.06 -22.47
CA LEU A 38 -0.05 17.23 -21.61
C LEU A 38 -1.08 16.56 -22.51
N VAL A 39 -0.67 15.55 -23.28
CA VAL A 39 -1.56 14.63 -23.95
C VAL A 39 -2.21 13.89 -22.80
N PRO A 40 -3.51 14.11 -22.52
CA PRO A 40 -4.17 13.43 -21.43
C PRO A 40 -3.99 11.93 -21.68
N ARG A 41 -3.30 11.25 -20.77
CA ARG A 41 -3.22 9.79 -20.80
C ARG A 41 -4.67 9.29 -20.78
N THR A 42 -5.13 8.70 -21.87
CA THR A 42 -6.50 8.15 -22.04
C THR A 42 -6.76 6.89 -21.20
N HIS A 43 -6.07 6.75 -20.07
CA HIS A 43 -6.20 5.68 -19.09
C HIS A 43 -6.74 6.18 -17.73
N GLN A 44 -7.27 7.40 -17.68
CA GLN A 44 -8.29 7.72 -16.68
C GLN A 44 -9.61 7.17 -17.21
N GLU A 45 -9.96 5.95 -16.82
CA GLU A 45 -11.36 5.79 -16.42
C GLU A 45 -11.63 6.93 -15.44
N ASP A 46 -12.53 7.83 -15.82
CA ASP A 46 -12.82 9.03 -15.04
C ASP A 46 -13.04 8.60 -13.60
N ALA A 47 -12.24 9.10 -12.66
CA ALA A 47 -12.29 8.70 -11.25
C ALA A 47 -13.73 8.84 -10.69
N THR A 48 -14.51 9.74 -11.29
CA THR A 48 -15.94 9.91 -11.08
C THR A 48 -16.74 8.65 -11.37
N LEU A 49 -16.51 7.99 -12.50
CA LEU A 49 -17.19 6.75 -12.89
C LEU A 49 -16.87 5.61 -11.91
N ILE A 50 -15.61 5.49 -11.50
CA ILE A 50 -15.18 4.49 -10.52
C ILE A 50 -15.88 4.73 -9.18
N LEU A 51 -15.84 5.96 -8.67
CA LEU A 51 -16.47 6.30 -7.40
C LEU A 51 -17.98 6.08 -7.42
N ASN A 52 -18.65 6.47 -8.53
CA ASN A 52 -20.08 6.22 -8.70
C ASN A 52 -20.42 4.73 -8.63
N ASN A 53 -19.60 3.88 -9.23
CA ASN A 53 -19.82 2.43 -9.19
C ASN A 53 -19.56 1.83 -7.80
N LEU A 54 -18.55 2.32 -7.06
CA LEU A 54 -18.26 1.88 -5.69
C LEU A 54 -19.36 2.27 -4.70
N LEU A 55 -19.97 3.44 -4.88
CA LEU A 55 -21.01 3.96 -3.98
C LEU A 55 -22.41 3.48 -4.34
N ARG A 56 -22.62 3.02 -5.58
CA ARG A 56 -23.90 2.47 -6.02
C ARG A 56 -24.24 1.24 -5.19
N GLU A 57 -25.38 1.30 -4.50
CA GLU A 57 -25.92 0.22 -3.64
C GLU A 57 -25.06 -0.12 -2.41
N TYR A 58 -24.06 0.70 -2.05
CA TYR A 58 -23.29 0.52 -0.83
C TYR A 58 -24.12 0.89 0.41
N ASP A 59 -24.41 -0.09 1.27
CA ASP A 59 -25.04 0.14 2.57
C ASP A 59 -24.00 0.37 3.67
N LYS A 60 -23.81 1.65 4.02
CA LYS A 60 -22.86 2.07 5.07
C LYS A 60 -23.24 1.67 6.49
N THR A 61 -24.44 1.12 6.71
CA THR A 61 -24.89 0.68 8.05
C THR A 61 -24.44 -0.74 8.37
N LEU A 62 -24.02 -1.50 7.36
CA LEU A 62 -23.49 -2.85 7.51
C LEU A 62 -21.97 -2.83 7.51
N ARG A 63 -21.37 -3.62 8.40
CA ARG A 63 -19.93 -3.89 8.35
C ARG A 63 -19.62 -4.89 7.23
N PRO A 64 -18.38 -4.92 6.72
CA PRO A 64 -17.93 -5.97 5.82
C PRO A 64 -18.10 -7.36 6.44
N ASP A 65 -18.35 -8.36 5.60
CA ASP A 65 -18.47 -9.77 6.00
C ASP A 65 -19.52 -10.01 7.12
N ILE A 66 -20.66 -9.30 7.06
CA ILE A 66 -21.76 -9.45 8.04
C ILE A 66 -22.27 -10.89 8.09
N GLY A 67 -22.32 -11.49 9.28
CA GLY A 67 -22.73 -12.88 9.47
C GLY A 67 -21.63 -13.92 9.21
N GLU A 68 -20.46 -13.50 8.71
CA GLU A 68 -19.28 -14.35 8.57
C GLU A 68 -18.26 -14.05 9.69
N LYS A 69 -16.97 -13.98 9.35
CA LYS A 69 -15.89 -13.69 10.28
C LYS A 69 -15.93 -12.23 10.76
N PRO A 70 -15.44 -11.93 11.98
CA PRO A 70 -15.26 -10.55 12.42
C PRO A 70 -14.29 -9.77 11.51
N THR A 71 -14.55 -8.48 11.33
CA THR A 71 -13.63 -7.56 10.64
C THR A 71 -12.41 -7.30 11.51
N LEU A 72 -11.21 -7.64 11.02
CA LEU A 72 -9.96 -7.32 11.69
C LEU A 72 -9.61 -5.85 11.44
N ILE A 73 -9.40 -5.09 12.52
CA ILE A 73 -9.01 -3.68 12.45
C ILE A 73 -7.57 -3.55 12.91
N ASP A 74 -6.72 -3.04 12.01
CA ASP A 74 -5.37 -2.61 12.36
C ASP A 74 -5.39 -1.12 12.74
N VAL A 75 -4.75 -0.78 13.85
CA VAL A 75 -4.84 0.55 14.46
C VAL A 75 -3.44 1.13 14.65
N GLY A 76 -3.16 2.21 13.92
CA GLY A 76 -1.98 3.05 14.14
C GLY A 76 -2.37 4.35 14.84
N ILE A 77 -1.70 4.67 15.96
CA ILE A 77 -1.92 5.93 16.70
C ILE A 77 -0.66 6.78 16.58
N TYR A 78 -0.82 8.02 16.10
CA TYR A 78 0.24 9.03 16.07
C TYR A 78 -0.15 10.21 16.97
N VAL A 79 0.69 10.51 17.95
CA VAL A 79 0.47 11.60 18.90
C VAL A 79 1.35 12.78 18.49
N ASN A 80 0.73 13.89 18.10
CA ASN A 80 1.44 15.12 17.77
C ASN A 80 2.07 15.78 19.00
N SER A 81 1.26 15.95 20.05
CA SER A 81 1.65 16.57 21.31
C SER A 81 0.75 16.06 22.44
N ILE A 82 1.20 16.23 23.68
CA ILE A 82 0.41 15.94 24.89
C ILE A 82 0.30 17.25 25.68
N GLY A 83 -0.94 17.66 25.97
CA GLY A 83 -1.23 18.86 26.75
C GLY A 83 -0.79 18.73 28.22
N PRO A 84 -0.81 19.85 28.97
CA PRO A 84 -0.45 19.84 30.38
C PRO A 84 -1.34 18.87 31.18
N VAL A 85 -0.72 18.15 32.12
CA VAL A 85 -1.38 17.13 32.95
C VAL A 85 -1.72 17.71 34.31
N SER A 86 -3.00 17.72 34.68
CA SER A 86 -3.41 18.06 36.04
C SER A 86 -3.32 16.84 36.94
N SER A 87 -2.45 16.87 37.95
CA SER A 87 -2.35 15.79 38.94
C SER A 87 -3.48 15.80 39.96
N ILE A 88 -4.15 16.95 40.15
CA ILE A 88 -5.26 17.06 41.10
C ILE A 88 -6.57 16.58 40.48
N ASP A 89 -6.75 16.81 39.19
CA ASP A 89 -7.96 16.43 38.47
C ASP A 89 -7.80 15.12 37.69
N MET A 90 -6.59 14.54 37.67
CA MET A 90 -6.25 13.27 37.00
C MET A 90 -6.72 13.22 35.53
N HIS A 91 -6.66 14.37 34.85
CA HIS A 91 -6.96 14.47 33.43
C HIS A 91 -5.98 15.41 32.73
N HIS A 92 -5.93 15.26 31.42
CA HIS A 92 -5.22 16.16 30.52
C HIS A 92 -6.23 17.12 29.91
N GLN A 93 -5.86 18.38 29.76
CA GLN A 93 -6.69 19.34 29.04
C GLN A 93 -6.56 19.09 27.53
N THR A 94 -7.70 19.00 26.83
CA THR A 94 -7.79 18.84 25.37
C THR A 94 -7.39 20.11 24.64
#